data_AF-A0A401U467-F1
#
_entry.id   AF-A0A401U467-F1
#
_cell.length_a   1.000
_cell.length_b   1.000
_cell.length_c   1.000
_cell.angle_alpha   90.00
_cell.angle_beta   90.00
_cell.angle_gamma   90.00
#
_symmetry.space_group_name_H-M   'P 1'
#
loop_
_entity.id
_entity.type
_entity.pdbx_description
1 polymer ?
#
loop_
_entity_poly.entity_id
_entity_poly.type
_entity_poly.pdbx_seq_one_letter_code
_entity_poly.pdbx_strand_id
1 'polypeptide(L)'
;MKADSGPMTARRAGRRVLKHAIWLMIAWWTGGAWVLYFDDAPTLVRNLATFQAPAIAYVWIAILTASTYLLAGYMREQVCVYMCPWPRIQAALTDEWALNVTYKYDRGEPRCSVKKAFDIRALGDKAGDCIDCNQCVAV
;
A
#
# COMPACT_ATOMS: atom_id res chain seq x y z
N MET A 1 10.74 -3.24 -0.37
CA MET A 1 11.12 -2.25 -1.41
C MET A 1 12.31 -2.74 -2.27
N LYS A 2 12.08 -3.61 -3.26
CA LYS A 2 13.15 -4.09 -4.18
C LYS A 2 13.82 -2.96 -4.98
N ALA A 3 13.10 -1.87 -5.22
CA ALA A 3 13.60 -0.70 -5.93
C ALA A 3 14.46 0.23 -5.08
N ASP A 4 14.61 0.01 -3.76
CA ASP A 4 15.44 0.85 -2.87
C ASP A 4 16.77 0.20 -2.47
N SER A 5 17.02 -1.07 -2.84
CA SER A 5 18.20 -1.84 -2.42
C SER A 5 19.45 -1.61 -3.28
N GLY A 6 19.79 -0.36 -3.63
CA GLY A 6 21.03 -0.07 -4.36
C GLY A 6 21.47 1.39 -4.33
N PRO A 7 22.54 1.76 -5.06
CA PRO A 7 23.09 3.13 -5.04
C PRO A 7 22.11 4.16 -5.59
N MET A 8 22.17 5.39 -5.06
CA MET A 8 21.24 6.45 -5.43
C MET A 8 21.60 7.05 -6.79
N THR A 9 21.00 6.54 -7.86
CA THR A 9 21.17 7.07 -9.22
C THR A 9 20.25 8.28 -9.47
N ALA A 10 20.62 9.17 -10.40
CA ALA A 10 19.80 10.34 -10.78
C ALA A 10 18.36 9.95 -11.17
N ARG A 11 18.20 8.85 -11.91
CA ARG A 11 16.89 8.29 -12.27
C ARG A 11 16.08 7.85 -11.05
N ARG A 12 16.71 7.26 -10.03
CA ARG A 12 16.05 6.85 -8.79
C ARG A 12 15.65 8.05 -7.95
N ALA A 13 16.53 9.04 -7.83
CA ALA A 13 16.23 10.31 -7.16
C ALA A 13 15.03 11.01 -7.82
N GLY A 14 15.03 11.14 -9.15
CA GLY A 14 13.91 11.73 -9.90
C GLY A 14 12.59 10.99 -9.69
N ARG A 15 12.59 9.65 -9.70
CA ARG A 15 11.40 8.84 -9.39
C ARG A 15 10.90 9.06 -7.97
N ARG A 16 11.80 9.16 -6.99
CA ARG A 16 11.43 9.40 -5.58
C ARG A 16 10.83 10.80 -5.42
N VAL A 17 11.45 11.84 -5.98
CA VAL A 17 10.92 13.21 -5.96
C VAL A 17 9.56 13.28 -6.62
N LEU A 18 9.40 12.72 -7.82
CA LEU A 18 8.13 12.72 -8.55
C LEU A 18 7.02 12.03 -7.75
N LYS A 19 7.33 10.88 -7.13
CA LYS A 19 6.41 10.17 -6.25
C LYS A 19 5.92 11.05 -5.10
N HIS A 20 6.84 11.69 -4.37
CA HIS A 20 6.48 12.55 -3.24
C HIS A 20 5.74 13.81 -3.68
N ALA A 21 6.10 14.40 -4.83
CA ALA A 21 5.40 15.54 -5.40
C ALA A 21 3.93 15.20 -5.74
N ILE A 22 3.69 14.06 -6.40
CA ILE A 22 2.32 13.59 -6.71
C ILE A 22 1.51 13.37 -5.43
N TRP A 23 2.11 12.71 -4.43
CA TRP A 23 1.44 12.48 -3.15
C TRP A 23 1.10 13.78 -2.42
N LEU A 24 2.01 14.74 -2.41
CA LEU A 24 1.78 16.03 -1.79
C LEU A 24 0.69 16.83 -2.51
N MET A 25 0.67 16.80 -3.86
CA MET A 25 -0.39 17.46 -4.62
C MET A 25 -1.77 16.88 -4.33
N ILE A 26 -1.89 15.54 -4.27
CA ILE A 26 -3.16 14.88 -3.92
C ILE A 26 -3.58 15.25 -2.49
N ALA A 27 -2.65 15.23 -1.54
CA ALA A 27 -2.91 15.61 -0.15
C ALA A 27 -3.34 17.08 -0.02
N TRP A 28 -2.71 17.97 -0.79
CA TRP A 28 -3.07 19.39 -0.81
C TRP A 28 -4.45 19.63 -1.41
N TRP A 29 -4.78 18.95 -2.51
CA TRP A 29 -6.11 19.06 -3.11
C TRP A 29 -7.22 18.56 -2.19
N THR A 30 -6.98 17.44 -1.50
CA THR A 30 -7.96 16.86 -0.57
C THR A 30 -8.16 17.73 0.67
N GLY A 31 -7.07 18.21 1.29
CA GLY A 31 -7.16 19.15 2.42
C GLY A 31 -7.75 20.50 2.01
N GLY A 32 -7.39 21.02 0.85
CA GLY A 32 -7.94 22.25 0.27
C GLY A 32 -9.43 22.15 -0.01
N ALA A 33 -9.87 21.08 -0.68
CA ALA A 33 -11.28 20.85 -0.97
C ALA A 33 -12.14 20.77 0.30
N TRP A 34 -11.61 20.19 1.38
CA TRP A 34 -12.30 20.14 2.65
C TRP A 34 -12.50 21.53 3.26
N VAL A 35 -11.49 22.41 3.23
CA VAL A 35 -11.65 23.78 3.75
C VAL A 35 -12.58 24.61 2.87
N LEU A 36 -12.52 24.45 1.55
CA LEU A 36 -13.44 25.08 0.60
C LEU A 36 -14.90 24.66 0.77
N TYR A 37 -15.16 23.54 1.46
CA TYR A 37 -16.52 23.12 1.80
C TYR A 37 -17.15 23.99 2.91
N PHE A 38 -16.33 24.57 3.80
CA PHE A 38 -16.81 25.34 4.95
C PHE A 38 -16.79 26.87 4.74
N ASP A 39 -16.33 27.34 3.58
CA ASP A 39 -16.21 28.76 3.23
C ASP A 39 -16.59 28.98 1.76
N ASP A 40 -16.75 30.23 1.32
CA ASP A 40 -17.03 30.54 -0.08
C ASP A 40 -15.84 30.18 -0.98
N ALA A 41 -15.98 29.09 -1.74
CA ALA A 41 -14.87 28.52 -2.49
C ALA A 41 -14.21 29.48 -3.52
N PRO A 42 -14.95 30.23 -4.36
CA PRO A 42 -14.33 31.14 -5.32
C PRO A 42 -13.56 32.27 -4.63
N THR A 43 -14.13 32.86 -3.57
CA THR A 43 -13.49 33.94 -2.82
C THR A 43 -12.28 33.44 -2.04
N LEU A 44 -12.38 32.30 -1.38
CA LEU A 44 -11.30 31.73 -0.61
C LEU A 44 -10.10 31.34 -1.49
N VAL A 45 -10.33 30.74 -2.67
CA VAL A 45 -9.24 30.42 -3.62
C VAL A 45 -8.50 31.69 -4.06
N ARG A 46 -9.24 32.76 -4.37
CA ARG A 46 -8.63 34.05 -4.72
C ARG A 46 -7.81 34.60 -3.55
N ASN A 47 -8.35 34.57 -2.34
CA ASN A 47 -7.69 35.05 -1.14
C ASN A 47 -6.45 34.22 -0.77
N LEU A 48 -6.45 32.91 -1.05
CA LEU A 48 -5.28 32.05 -0.90
C LEU A 48 -4.19 32.43 -1.91
N ALA A 49 -4.56 32.71 -3.16
CA ALA A 49 -3.63 33.11 -4.21
C ALA A 49 -3.03 34.51 -3.97
N THR A 50 -3.79 35.42 -3.35
CA THR A 50 -3.33 36.78 -3.00
C THR A 50 -2.71 36.89 -1.61
N PHE A 51 -2.56 35.77 -0.88
CA PHE A 51 -2.08 35.75 0.51
C PHE A 51 -2.94 36.55 1.50
N GLN A 52 -4.22 36.78 1.20
CA GLN A 52 -5.17 37.53 2.03
C GLN A 52 -6.19 36.64 2.78
N ALA A 53 -6.13 35.32 2.61
CA ALA A 53 -7.01 34.39 3.32
C ALA A 53 -6.80 34.44 4.84
N PRO A 54 -7.83 34.13 5.65
CA PRO A 54 -7.68 34.10 7.10
C PRO A 54 -6.67 33.01 7.52
N ALA A 55 -5.87 33.31 8.55
CA ALA A 55 -4.81 32.40 9.03
C ALA A 55 -5.33 30.98 9.34
N ILE A 56 -6.57 30.89 9.84
CA ILE A 56 -7.22 29.63 10.16
C ILE A 56 -7.37 28.71 8.94
N ALA A 57 -7.62 29.27 7.74
CA ALA A 57 -7.73 28.50 6.50
C ALA A 57 -6.39 27.86 6.14
N TYR A 58 -5.29 28.61 6.20
CA TYR A 58 -3.95 28.06 5.95
C TYR A 58 -3.59 26.96 6.94
N VAL A 59 -3.89 27.16 8.22
CA VAL A 59 -3.59 26.18 9.28
C VAL A 59 -4.34 24.87 9.01
N TRP A 60 -5.64 24.93 8.72
CA TRP A 60 -6.41 23.72 8.44
C TRP A 60 -6.00 23.03 7.15
N ILE A 61 -5.74 23.78 6.07
CA ILE A 61 -5.22 23.21 4.82
C ILE A 61 -3.89 22.51 5.08
N ALA A 62 -2.98 23.13 5.84
CA ALA A 62 -1.68 22.54 6.18
C ALA A 62 -1.82 21.27 7.04
N ILE A 63 -2.66 21.30 8.08
CA ILE A 63 -2.90 20.13 8.95
C ILE A 63 -3.47 18.97 8.15
N LEU A 64 -4.49 19.21 7.32
CA LEU A 64 -5.15 18.17 6.53
C LEU A 64 -4.23 17.62 5.44
N THR A 65 -3.45 18.49 4.81
CA THR A 65 -2.43 18.08 3.82
C THR A 65 -1.36 17.22 4.49
N ALA A 66 -0.84 17.65 5.63
CA ALA A 66 0.20 16.94 6.36
C ALA A 66 -0.30 15.59 6.87
N SER A 67 -1.49 15.54 7.49
CA SER A 67 -2.06 14.29 7.98
C SER A 67 -2.34 13.31 6.85
N THR A 68 -2.89 13.77 5.72
CA THR A 68 -3.16 12.93 4.54
C THR A 68 -1.86 12.39 3.94
N TYR A 69 -0.85 13.24 3.76
CA TYR A 69 0.46 12.84 3.24
C TYR A 69 1.16 11.82 4.16
N LEU A 70 1.15 12.07 5.48
CA LEU A 70 1.78 11.20 6.45
C LEU A 70 1.07 9.84 6.53
N LEU A 71 -0.24 9.83 6.67
CA LEU A 71 -1.00 8.58 6.87
C LEU A 71 -1.13 7.76 5.59
N ALA A 72 -1.60 8.37 4.49
CA ALA A 72 -1.89 7.65 3.25
C ALA A 72 -0.65 7.44 2.37
N GLY A 73 0.32 8.35 2.45
CA GLY A 73 1.56 8.27 1.67
C GLY A 73 2.66 7.51 2.42
N TYR A 74 3.16 8.09 3.51
CA TYR A 74 4.36 7.61 4.18
C TYR A 74 4.10 6.40 5.08
N MET A 75 3.05 6.43 5.90
CA MET A 75 2.78 5.47 6.96
C MET A 75 1.88 4.31 6.52
N ARG A 76 1.54 4.15 5.22
CA ARG A 76 0.64 3.07 4.76
C ARG A 76 1.05 1.69 5.31
N GLU A 77 2.33 1.34 5.23
CA GLU A 77 2.83 0.06 5.76
C GLU A 77 2.99 0.09 7.29
N GLN A 78 3.37 1.24 7.85
CA GLN A 78 3.59 1.41 9.29
C GLN A 78 2.29 1.26 10.08
N VAL A 79 1.17 1.77 9.55
CA VAL A 79 -0.16 1.60 10.12
C VAL A 79 -0.51 0.11 10.17
N CYS A 80 -0.33 -0.62 9.07
CA CYS A 80 -0.63 -2.05 9.01
C CYS A 80 0.22 -2.88 10.00
N VAL A 81 1.49 -2.52 10.19
CA VAL A 81 2.41 -3.28 11.06
C VAL A 81 2.27 -2.92 12.54
N TYR A 82 2.16 -1.62 12.87
CA TYR A 82 2.28 -1.13 14.24
C TYR A 82 1.00 -0.60 14.85
N MET A 83 0.08 -0.05 14.05
CA MET A 83 -1.17 0.53 14.57
C MET A 83 -2.35 -0.43 14.43
N CYS A 84 -2.38 -1.23 13.37
CA CYS A 84 -3.49 -2.13 13.09
C CYS A 84 -3.56 -3.19 14.19
N PRO A 85 -4.66 -3.26 14.97
CA PRO A 85 -4.80 -4.30 15.99
C PRO A 85 -5.11 -5.66 15.36
N TRP A 86 -5.48 -5.69 14.07
CA TRP A 86 -5.94 -6.89 13.38
C TRP A 86 -4.98 -8.09 13.48
N PRO A 87 -3.65 -7.95 13.26
CA PRO A 87 -2.75 -9.10 13.37
C PRO A 87 -2.76 -9.72 14.78
N ARG A 88 -2.97 -8.92 15.83
CA ARG A 88 -3.04 -9.38 17.22
C ARG A 88 -4.37 -10.08 17.52
N ILE A 89 -5.48 -9.52 17.02
CA ILE A 89 -6.82 -10.12 17.18
C ILE A 89 -6.90 -11.43 16.39
N GLN A 90 -6.39 -11.45 15.16
CA GLN A 90 -6.38 -12.64 14.31
C GLN A 90 -5.57 -13.79 14.93
N ALA A 91 -4.44 -13.49 15.59
CA ALA A 91 -3.68 -14.49 16.32
C ALA A 91 -4.45 -15.08 17.51
N ALA A 92 -5.30 -14.28 18.19
CA ALA A 92 -6.15 -14.78 19.28
C ALA A 92 -7.36 -15.59 18.80
N LEU A 93 -7.81 -15.37 17.55
CA LEU A 93 -8.92 -16.10 16.91
C LEU A 93 -8.47 -17.42 16.27
N THR A 94 -7.17 -17.72 16.25
CA THR A 94 -6.64 -18.97 15.70
C THR A 94 -6.23 -19.88 16.85
N ASP A 95 -6.81 -21.08 16.88
CA ASP A 95 -6.47 -22.16 17.80
C ASP A 95 -6.10 -23.42 17.01
N GLU A 96 -5.83 -24.52 17.71
CA GLU A 96 -5.51 -25.82 17.11
C GLU A 96 -6.68 -26.45 16.33
N TRP A 97 -7.91 -25.96 16.54
CA TRP A 97 -9.14 -26.43 15.90
C TRP A 97 -9.59 -25.50 14.75
N ALA A 98 -8.97 -24.33 14.60
CA ALA A 98 -9.30 -23.35 13.59
C ALA A 98 -8.89 -23.82 12.19
N LEU A 99 -9.87 -23.91 11.28
CA LEU A 99 -9.64 -24.24 9.89
C LEU A 99 -9.04 -23.03 9.14
N ASN A 100 -7.72 -22.99 9.09
CA ASN A 100 -6.98 -21.96 8.35
C ASN A 100 -6.80 -22.36 6.88
N VAL A 101 -7.39 -21.59 5.96
CA VAL A 101 -7.15 -21.74 4.51
C VAL A 101 -5.78 -21.17 4.19
N THR A 102 -4.76 -22.05 4.21
CA THR A 102 -3.36 -21.69 3.95
C THR A 102 -2.74 -22.60 2.91
N TYR A 103 -1.58 -22.20 2.39
CA TYR A 103 -0.85 -23.01 1.43
C TYR A 103 -0.37 -24.31 2.07
N LYS A 104 -0.76 -25.45 1.48
CA LYS A 104 -0.41 -26.79 1.96
C LYS A 104 0.97 -27.22 1.43
N TYR A 105 2.02 -27.01 2.21
CA TYR A 105 3.41 -27.25 1.78
C TYR A 105 3.71 -28.70 1.37
N ASP A 106 3.18 -29.67 2.10
CA ASP A 106 3.35 -31.11 1.86
C ASP A 106 2.83 -31.58 0.49
N ARG A 107 1.75 -30.94 0.02
CA ARG A 107 1.10 -31.18 -1.27
C ARG A 107 1.66 -30.29 -2.38
N GLY A 108 2.02 -29.07 -2.03
CA GLY A 108 2.37 -28.04 -3.00
C GLY A 108 3.83 -28.05 -3.45
N GLU A 109 4.75 -28.59 -2.64
CA GLU A 109 6.19 -28.60 -2.92
C GLU A 109 6.75 -30.02 -3.20
N PRO A 110 7.68 -30.17 -4.16
CA PRO A 110 8.31 -29.12 -4.97
C PRO A 110 7.38 -28.58 -6.07
N ARG A 111 7.26 -27.25 -6.16
CA ARG A 111 6.32 -26.58 -7.07
C ARG A 111 6.81 -26.62 -8.52
N CYS A 112 5.99 -27.17 -9.40
CA CYS A 112 6.22 -27.16 -10.84
C CYS A 112 4.91 -27.16 -11.61
N SER A 113 4.94 -26.77 -12.90
CA SER A 113 3.77 -26.89 -13.79
C SER A 113 3.24 -28.31 -13.83
N VAL A 114 1.92 -28.46 -14.04
CA VAL A 114 1.28 -29.78 -14.14
C VAL A 114 1.95 -30.67 -15.20
N LYS A 115 2.39 -30.09 -16.31
CA LYS A 115 3.10 -30.82 -17.39
C LYS A 115 4.42 -31.38 -16.90
N LYS A 116 5.19 -30.56 -16.20
CA LYS A 116 6.49 -30.95 -15.62
C LYS A 116 6.31 -31.94 -14.47
N ALA A 117 5.22 -31.86 -13.73
CA ALA A 117 4.90 -32.81 -12.66
C ALA A 117 4.69 -34.22 -13.20
N PHE A 118 4.08 -34.38 -14.39
CA PHE A 118 3.96 -35.69 -15.05
C PHE A 118 5.34 -36.29 -15.37
N ASP A 119 6.24 -35.50 -15.96
CA ASP A 119 7.59 -35.96 -16.31
C ASP A 119 8.40 -36.34 -15.05
N ILE A 120 8.34 -35.52 -14.01
CA ILE A 120 9.03 -35.77 -12.73
C ILE A 120 8.50 -37.04 -12.06
N ARG A 121 7.18 -37.25 -12.05
CA ARG A 121 6.56 -38.46 -11.50
C ARG A 121 6.89 -39.70 -12.32
N ALA A 122 7.01 -39.58 -13.64
CA ALA A 122 7.44 -40.67 -14.52
C ALA A 122 8.89 -41.11 -14.24
N LEU A 123 9.73 -40.20 -13.75
CA LEU A 123 11.09 -40.48 -13.29
C LEU A 123 11.16 -41.03 -11.85
N GLY A 124 10.01 -41.13 -11.15
CA GLY A 124 9.93 -41.63 -9.77
C GLY A 124 10.13 -40.56 -8.69
N ASP A 125 10.30 -39.29 -9.09
CA ASP A 125 10.55 -38.19 -8.17
C ASP A 125 9.24 -37.53 -7.67
N LYS A 126 9.30 -36.89 -6.50
CA LYS A 126 8.15 -36.17 -5.93
C LYS A 126 7.93 -34.85 -6.66
N ALA A 127 6.70 -34.60 -7.09
CA ALA A 127 6.26 -33.33 -7.67
C ALA A 127 4.95 -32.84 -7.02
N GLY A 128 4.86 -31.54 -6.77
CA GLY A 128 3.65 -30.90 -6.21
C GLY A 128 2.47 -30.89 -7.18
N ASP A 129 1.26 -30.68 -6.65
CA ASP A 129 -0.01 -30.73 -7.39
C ASP A 129 -0.43 -29.38 -8.05
N CYS A 130 0.52 -28.55 -8.48
CA CYS A 130 0.16 -27.28 -9.10
C CYS A 130 -0.50 -27.51 -10.47
N ILE A 131 -1.66 -26.88 -10.69
CA ILE A 131 -2.44 -26.95 -11.95
C ILE A 131 -2.33 -25.69 -12.81
N ASP A 132 -1.39 -24.79 -12.50
CA ASP A 132 -1.15 -23.54 -13.23
C ASP A 132 -2.38 -22.61 -13.33
N CYS A 133 -3.25 -22.61 -12.32
CA CYS A 133 -4.46 -21.76 -12.29
C CYS A 133 -4.19 -20.28 -11.99
N ASN A 134 -2.95 -19.92 -11.64
CA ASN A 134 -2.51 -18.56 -11.27
C ASN A 134 -3.24 -17.89 -10.09
N GLN A 135 -4.12 -18.59 -9.38
CA GLN A 135 -4.84 -18.03 -8.23
C GLN A 135 -3.91 -17.63 -7.08
N CYS A 136 -2.77 -18.30 -6.94
CA CYS A 136 -1.77 -18.00 -5.91
C CYS A 136 -0.97 -16.71 -6.14
N VAL A 137 -1.00 -16.13 -7.35
CA VAL A 137 -0.27 -14.89 -7.71
C VAL A 137 -1.20 -13.72 -8.00
N ALA A 138 -2.52 -13.94 -7.97
CA ALA A 138 -3.54 -12.93 -8.23
C ALA A 138 -3.94 -12.13 -6.96
N VAL A 139 -3.19 -12.28 -5.87
CA VAL A 139 -3.47 -11.71 -4.53
C VAL A 139 -2.55 -10.54 -4.21
#